data_AF-A0A9E5K7D7-F1
#
_entry.id   AF-A0A9E5K7D7-F1
#
_cell.length_a   1.000
_cell.length_b   1.000
_cell.length_c   1.000
_cell.angle_alpha   90.00
_cell.angle_beta   90.00
_cell.angle_gamma   90.00
#
_symmetry.space_group_name_H-M   'P 1'
#
loop_
_entity.id
_entity.type
_entity.pdbx_description
1 polymer ?
#
loop_
_entity_poly.entity_id
_entity_poly.type
_entity_poly.pdbx_seq_one_letter_code
_entity_poly.pdbx_strand_id
1 'polypeptide(L)'
;MTDDWEGFHRCIPEDQLFTGKDLTFPIEQDNSNIRHYLARFRRRTKVVSKSGEMVDLSLRLHHHLRDPKNYAALAAVFLSIFSYDFQKGEGPQKH
;
A
#
# COMPACT_ATOMS: atom_id res chain seq x y z
N MET A 1 -7.52 -25.01 -13.07
CA MET A 1 -8.14 -25.37 -11.77
C MET A 1 -7.05 -26.08 -11.00
N THR A 2 -6.52 -25.46 -9.96
CA THR A 2 -5.37 -25.98 -9.18
C THR A 2 -5.77 -26.30 -7.75
N ASP A 3 -7.09 -26.35 -7.50
CA ASP A 3 -7.67 -26.33 -6.15
C ASP A 3 -8.10 -27.73 -5.70
N ASP A 4 -8.03 -28.72 -6.61
CA ASP A 4 -8.45 -30.11 -6.40
C ASP A 4 -7.24 -31.06 -6.37
N TRP A 5 -6.10 -30.57 -5.89
CA TRP A 5 -4.92 -31.41 -5.74
C TRP A 5 -5.09 -32.31 -4.52
N GLU A 6 -5.04 -33.62 -4.75
CA GLU A 6 -5.24 -34.67 -3.73
C GLU A 6 -4.33 -34.53 -2.50
N GLY A 7 -3.17 -33.88 -2.64
CA GLY A 7 -2.26 -33.58 -1.54
C GLY A 7 -2.84 -32.61 -0.50
N PHE A 8 -3.72 -31.69 -0.88
CA PHE A 8 -4.32 -30.76 0.09
C PHE A 8 -5.27 -31.46 1.05
N HIS A 9 -6.09 -32.38 0.55
CA HIS A 9 -6.98 -33.20 1.37
C HIS A 9 -6.22 -34.12 2.34
N ARG A 10 -4.97 -34.47 2.02
CA ARG A 10 -4.12 -35.33 2.85
C ARG A 10 -3.36 -34.57 3.94
N CYS A 11 -3.06 -33.29 3.70
CA CYS A 11 -2.17 -32.50 4.55
C CYS A 11 -2.90 -31.45 5.41
N ILE A 12 -4.10 -31.03 5.02
CA ILE A 12 -4.87 -29.99 5.72
C ILE A 12 -6.09 -30.66 6.37
N PRO A 13 -6.29 -30.51 7.69
CA PRO A 13 -7.49 -30.98 8.38
C PRO A 13 -8.76 -30.44 7.72
N GLU A 14 -9.78 -31.28 7.57
CA GLU A 14 -11.01 -30.98 6.82
C GLU A 14 -11.78 -29.77 7.40
N ASP A 15 -11.67 -29.54 8.71
CA ASP A 15 -12.21 -28.38 9.44
C ASP A 15 -11.49 -27.05 9.13
N GLN A 16 -10.28 -27.12 8.57
CA GLN A 16 -9.47 -25.96 8.18
C GLN A 16 -9.42 -25.75 6.65
N LEU A 17 -9.91 -26.73 5.89
CA LEU A 17 -9.93 -26.69 4.43
C LEU A 17 -11.12 -25.85 3.95
N PHE A 18 -10.95 -24.53 3.94
CA PHE A 18 -11.93 -23.61 3.39
C PHE A 18 -11.83 -23.51 1.87
N THR A 19 -12.78 -24.12 1.16
CA THR A 19 -12.91 -24.11 -0.32
C THR A 19 -13.99 -23.12 -0.77
N GLY A 20 -13.88 -21.87 -0.34
CA GLY A 20 -14.79 -20.78 -0.76
C GLY A 20 -14.04 -19.67 -1.49
N LYS A 21 -14.67 -19.05 -2.50
CA LYS A 21 -14.15 -17.84 -3.16
C LYS A 21 -14.41 -16.56 -2.37
N ASP A 22 -15.15 -16.66 -1.27
CA ASP A 22 -15.64 -15.53 -0.49
C ASP A 22 -14.51 -14.64 0.03
N LEU A 23 -13.36 -15.24 0.34
CA LEU A 23 -12.14 -14.55 0.76
C LEU A 23 -11.16 -14.28 -0.38
N THR A 24 -11.31 -14.98 -1.51
CA THR A 24 -10.43 -14.84 -2.68
C THR A 24 -10.58 -13.48 -3.34
N PHE A 25 -11.81 -13.02 -3.57
CA PHE A 25 -12.05 -11.72 -4.21
C PHE A 25 -11.46 -10.53 -3.42
N PRO A 26 -11.65 -10.43 -2.09
CA PRO A 26 -11.00 -9.42 -1.26
C PRO A 26 -9.46 -9.46 -1.34
N ILE A 27 -8.86 -10.65 -1.22
CA ILE A 27 -7.40 -10.82 -1.20
C ILE A 27 -6.78 -10.44 -2.56
N GLU A 28 -7.41 -10.84 -3.66
CA GLU A 28 -6.94 -10.50 -5.01
C GLU A 28 -7.02 -8.99 -5.27
N GLN A 29 -8.11 -8.35 -4.85
CA GLN A 29 -8.30 -6.91 -4.97
C GLN A 29 -7.27 -6.14 -4.15
N ASP A 30 -7.01 -6.56 -2.91
CA ASP A 30 -6.01 -5.93 -2.04
C ASP A 30 -4.60 -6.10 -2.59
N ASN A 31 -4.25 -7.28 -3.07
CA ASN A 31 -2.97 -7.54 -3.72
C ASN A 31 -2.80 -6.72 -5.00
N SER A 32 -3.88 -6.53 -5.78
CA SER A 32 -3.87 -5.67 -6.96
C SER A 32 -3.62 -4.22 -6.58
N ASN A 33 -4.32 -3.71 -5.57
CA ASN A 33 -4.15 -2.36 -5.04
C ASN A 33 -2.71 -2.12 -4.54
N ILE A 34 -2.16 -3.04 -3.74
CA ILE A 34 -0.79 -2.93 -3.23
C ILE A 34 0.20 -2.86 -4.41
N ARG A 35 0.08 -3.71 -5.43
CA ARG A 35 0.95 -3.67 -6.62
C ARG A 35 0.75 -2.42 -7.48
N HIS A 36 -0.46 -1.86 -7.49
CA HIS A 36 -0.77 -0.64 -8.21
C HIS A 36 -0.05 0.57 -7.58
N TYR A 37 -0.21 0.76 -6.27
CA TYR A 37 0.37 1.89 -5.56
C TYR A 37 1.87 1.74 -5.32
N LEU A 38 2.33 0.52 -5.05
CA LEU A 38 3.73 0.22 -4.80
C LEU A 38 4.35 -0.42 -6.05
N ALA A 39 4.86 0.43 -6.94
CA ALA A 39 5.51 0.01 -8.20
C ALA A 39 6.62 -1.04 -8.02
N ARG A 40 7.22 -1.11 -6.82
CA ARG A 40 8.22 -2.12 -6.41
C ARG A 40 7.70 -3.56 -6.39
N PHE A 41 6.39 -3.77 -6.26
CA PHE A 41 5.78 -5.09 -6.34
C PHE A 41 5.26 -5.43 -7.75
N ARG A 42 5.32 -4.48 -8.72
CA ARG A 42 4.86 -4.68 -10.09
C ARG A 42 5.95 -5.16 -11.05
N ARG A 43 7.19 -4.68 -10.91
CA ARG A 43 8.29 -4.96 -11.86
C ARG A 43 9.45 -5.70 -11.20
N ARG A 44 9.38 -7.04 -11.23
CA ARG A 44 10.39 -7.96 -10.67
C ARG A 44 11.82 -7.72 -11.16
N THR A 45 12.03 -7.09 -12.31
CA THR A 45 13.35 -6.89 -12.92
C THR A 45 13.91 -5.48 -12.80
N LYS A 46 13.07 -4.48 -12.46
CA LYS A 46 13.48 -3.07 -12.43
C LYS A 46 13.48 -2.46 -11.05
N VAL A 47 12.56 -2.89 -10.19
CA VAL A 47 12.39 -2.33 -8.86
C VAL A 47 12.28 -3.51 -7.91
N VAL A 48 13.42 -3.89 -7.33
CA VAL A 48 13.52 -4.98 -6.35
C VAL A 48 13.94 -4.41 -5.01
N SER A 49 13.29 -4.88 -3.94
CA SER A 49 13.76 -4.60 -2.59
C SER A 49 14.85 -5.61 -2.26
N LYS A 50 16.07 -5.11 -1.99
CA LYS A 50 17.20 -5.97 -1.54
C LYS A 50 17.13 -6.31 -0.05
N SER A 51 16.14 -5.80 0.67
CA SER A 51 15.94 -5.99 2.10
C SER A 51 14.48 -6.36 2.38
N GLY A 52 14.28 -7.41 3.18
CA GLY A 52 12.97 -7.80 3.69
C GLY A 52 12.35 -6.73 4.61
N GLU A 53 13.19 -6.01 5.36
CA GLU A 53 12.75 -4.88 6.18
C GLU A 53 12.13 -3.77 5.32
N MET A 54 12.73 -3.46 4.16
CA MET A 54 12.16 -2.46 3.25
C MET A 54 10.81 -2.91 2.68
N VAL A 55 10.61 -4.21 2.46
CA VAL A 55 9.32 -4.75 2.03
C VAL A 55 8.27 -4.51 3.13
N ASP A 56 8.58 -4.86 4.37
CA ASP A 56 7.69 -4.69 5.52
C ASP A 56 7.35 -3.22 5.77
N LEU A 57 8.36 -2.35 5.85
CA LEU A 57 8.16 -0.90 6.02
C LEU A 57 7.30 -0.29 4.91
N SER A 58 7.45 -0.76 3.67
CA SER A 58 6.61 -0.28 2.56
C SER A 58 5.15 -0.63 2.72
N LEU A 59 4.88 -1.86 3.17
CA LEU A 59 3.51 -2.35 3.39
C LEU A 59 2.88 -1.61 4.58
N ARG A 60 3.62 -1.44 5.67
CA ARG A 60 3.16 -0.67 6.85
C ARG A 60 2.86 0.78 6.49
N LEU A 61 3.76 1.43 5.75
CA LEU A 61 3.56 2.81 5.31
C LEU A 61 2.34 2.93 4.40
N HIS A 62 2.21 2.04 3.41
CA HIS A 62 1.05 2.01 2.52
C HIS A 62 -0.26 1.83 3.28
N HIS A 63 -0.31 0.89 4.24
CA HIS A 63 -1.48 0.69 5.08
C HIS A 63 -1.81 1.92 5.92
N HIS A 64 -0.80 2.50 6.59
CA HIS A 64 -0.98 3.68 7.43
C HIS A 64 -1.51 4.90 6.65
N LEU A 65 -0.99 5.14 5.45
CA LEU A 65 -1.40 6.26 4.59
C LEU A 65 -2.76 6.06 3.91
N ARG A 66 -3.32 4.84 3.90
CA ARG A 66 -4.69 4.61 3.39
C ARG A 66 -5.75 5.11 4.36
N ASP A 67 -5.43 5.30 5.63
CA ASP A 67 -6.31 6.00 6.56
C ASP A 67 -6.31 7.52 6.22
N PRO A 68 -7.46 8.09 5.83
CA PRO A 68 -7.56 9.50 5.49
C PRO A 68 -7.05 10.43 6.60
N LYS A 69 -7.17 10.05 7.87
CA LYS A 69 -6.70 10.87 9.01
C LYS A 69 -5.19 11.01 9.02
N ASN A 70 -4.48 9.91 8.80
CA ASN A 70 -3.01 9.89 8.77
C ASN A 70 -2.48 10.62 7.53
N TYR A 71 -3.16 10.43 6.40
CA TYR A 71 -2.81 11.16 5.17
C TYR A 71 -3.01 12.67 5.32
N ALA A 72 -4.13 13.10 5.90
CA ALA A 72 -4.45 14.53 6.06
C ALA A 72 -3.38 15.28 6.86
N ALA A 73 -2.85 14.68 7.93
CA ALA A 73 -1.78 15.28 8.73
C ALA A 73 -0.50 15.51 7.88
N LEU A 74 -0.09 14.50 7.10
CA LEU A 74 1.09 14.61 6.23
C LEU A 74 0.86 15.59 5.07
N ALA A 75 -0.32 15.57 4.47
CA ALA A 75 -0.69 16.50 3.40
C ALA A 75 -0.67 17.95 3.90
N ALA A 76 -1.18 18.22 5.10
CA ALA A 76 -1.15 19.55 5.70
C ALA A 76 0.30 20.04 5.91
N VAL A 77 1.20 19.18 6.39
CA VAL A 77 2.62 19.52 6.52
C VAL A 77 3.23 19.85 5.16
N PHE A 78 2.96 19.03 4.13
CA PHE A 78 3.46 19.29 2.78
C PHE A 78 2.93 20.59 2.18
N LEU A 79 1.63 20.86 2.33
CA LEU A 79 1.01 22.09 1.83
C LEU A 79 1.50 23.35 2.56
N SER A 80 1.94 23.21 3.81
CA SER A 80 2.51 24.33 4.57
C SER A 80 3.79 24.89 3.95
N ILE A 81 4.56 24.06 3.23
CA ILE A 81 5.75 24.49 2.48
C ILE A 81 5.38 25.60 1.48
N PHE A 82 4.32 25.37 0.70
CA PHE A 82 3.86 26.33 -0.31
C PHE A 82 3.08 27.50 0.27
N SER A 83 2.48 27.32 1.44
CA SER A 83 1.76 28.40 2.15
C SER A 83 2.72 29.42 2.76
N TYR A 84 3.94 29.00 3.11
CA TYR A 84 4.98 29.88 3.64
C TYR A 84 5.57 30.83 2.58
N ASP A 85 5.69 30.35 1.33
CA ASP A 85 6.25 31.13 0.22
C ASP A 85 5.32 32.25 -0.27
N PHE A 86 4.01 32.09 -0.13
CA PHE A 86 3.03 33.13 -0.52
C PHE A 86 3.07 34.36 0.41
N GLN A 87 3.45 34.19 1.68
CA GLN A 87 3.52 35.27 2.68
C GLN A 87 4.81 36.11 2.59
N LYS A 88 5.85 35.62 1.89
CA LYS A 88 7.12 36.35 1.69
C LYS A 88 7.12 37.30 0.49
N GLY A 89 6.06 37.27 -0.34
CA GLY A 89 5.96 38.04 -1.59
C GLY A 89 5.42 39.47 -1.47
N GLU A 90 4.89 39.87 -0.31
CA GLU A 90 4.33 41.22 -0.12
C GLU A 90 5.25 42.08 0.76
N GLY A 91 6.29 42.64 0.14
CA GLY A 91 7.01 43.80 0.66
C GLY A 91 6.32 45.10 0.21
N PRO A 92 6.27 46.16 1.03
CA PRO A 92 5.34 47.26 0.82
C PRO A 92 5.71 48.10 -0.41
N GLN A 93 4.73 48.33 -1.30
CA GLN A 93 4.74 49.51 -2.15
C GLN A 93 4.69 50.74 -1.24
N LYS A 94 5.78 51.50 -1.22
CA LYS A 94 5.80 52.86 -0.66
C LYS A 94 6.05 53.85 -1.80
N HIS A 95 5.17 54.85 -1.80
CA HIS A 95 5.01 56.02 -2.66
C HIS A 95 6.27 56.64 -3.26
#